data_AF-A0A6J5KGH5-F1
#
_entry.id   AF-A0A6J5KGH5-F1
#
_cell.length_a   1.000
_cell.length_b   1.000
_cell.length_c   1.000
_cell.angle_alpha   90.00
_cell.angle_beta   90.00
_cell.angle_gamma   90.00
#
_symmetry.space_group_name_H-M   'P 1'
#
loop_
_entity.id
_entity.type
_entity.pdbx_description
1 polymer ?
#
loop_
_entity_poly.entity_id
_entity_poly.type
_entity_poly.pdbx_seq_one_letter_code
_entity_poly.pdbx_strand_id
1 'polypeptide(L)'
;MPRISILASYAATAILMLGVTSAQAATWSASSPETSSCFSTNLFASWIYGSYTVNNDVWSPCSNVTAGVQTIWANTNLDWGVTSDQPNTNGIKSYPHIGYLINKTISSLNTLTAAVSATTPSGGAWESTFDIWASNNSHEIMVWLNYTGTSEGCGNVKPISYNWTSAGCAVPLHSNVSLTGGTWNVYVGSNGRNTVYSFLRTTKTNDTTIDVLAIMKYLKSLNYFDDVMIGELQYGFEITSSPGGLSFASKNFTVTVE
;
A
#
# COMPACT_ATOMS: atom_id res chain seq x y z
N MET A 1 -11.99 -1.63 -79.85
CA MET A 1 -11.73 -0.53 -78.88
C MET A 1 -13.03 0.24 -78.75
N PRO A 2 -13.58 0.54 -77.55
CA PRO A 2 -12.95 0.63 -76.24
C PRO A 2 -13.28 -0.54 -75.28
N ARG A 3 -12.48 -0.64 -74.21
CA ARG A 3 -12.61 -1.57 -73.08
C ARG A 3 -13.46 -0.89 -72.01
N ILE A 4 -14.43 -1.60 -71.43
CA ILE A 4 -15.02 -1.25 -70.13
C ILE A 4 -14.86 -2.47 -69.24
N SER A 5 -13.90 -2.37 -68.32
CA SER A 5 -13.64 -3.34 -67.26
C SER A 5 -14.54 -3.02 -66.09
N ILE A 6 -15.49 -3.91 -65.77
CA ILE A 6 -16.28 -3.83 -64.54
C ILE A 6 -15.46 -4.50 -63.44
N LEU A 7 -14.83 -3.68 -62.59
CA LEU A 7 -14.18 -4.12 -61.36
C LEU A 7 -15.28 -4.42 -60.33
N ALA A 8 -15.42 -5.70 -59.97
CA ALA A 8 -16.19 -6.12 -58.81
C ALA A 8 -15.43 -5.73 -57.54
N SER A 9 -15.91 -4.70 -56.85
CA SER A 9 -15.43 -4.30 -55.52
C SER A 9 -15.99 -5.25 -54.46
N TYR A 10 -15.16 -6.15 -53.95
CA TYR A 10 -15.44 -6.91 -52.73
C TYR A 10 -15.19 -6.00 -51.52
N ALA A 11 -16.26 -5.55 -50.86
CA ALA A 11 -16.15 -4.91 -49.55
C ALA A 11 -15.97 -6.01 -48.49
N ALA A 12 -14.74 -6.20 -48.00
CA ALA A 12 -14.48 -7.03 -46.84
C ALA A 12 -14.75 -6.20 -45.57
N THR A 13 -15.89 -6.44 -44.94
CA THR A 13 -16.22 -5.85 -43.64
C THR A 13 -15.40 -6.56 -42.57
N ALA A 14 -14.33 -5.92 -42.09
CA ALA A 14 -13.60 -6.38 -40.92
C ALA A 14 -14.44 -6.12 -39.67
N ILE A 15 -15.04 -7.17 -39.10
CA ILE A 15 -15.71 -7.09 -37.80
C ILE A 15 -14.62 -7.02 -36.72
N LEU A 16 -14.44 -5.83 -36.16
CA LEU A 16 -13.62 -5.60 -34.98
C LEU A 16 -14.32 -6.29 -33.79
N MET A 17 -13.90 -7.51 -33.45
CA MET A 17 -14.32 -8.16 -32.22
C MET A 17 -13.67 -7.43 -31.04
N LEU A 18 -14.39 -6.46 -30.48
CA LEU A 18 -14.14 -5.94 -29.15
C LEU A 18 -14.25 -7.12 -28.19
N GLY A 19 -13.11 -7.60 -27.69
CA GLY A 19 -13.07 -8.57 -26.60
C GLY A 19 -13.78 -7.97 -25.39
N VAL A 20 -15.01 -8.38 -25.16
CA VAL A 20 -15.70 -8.18 -23.89
C VAL A 20 -14.91 -8.94 -22.84
N THR A 21 -14.04 -8.23 -22.12
CA THR A 21 -13.53 -8.72 -20.84
C THR A 21 -14.74 -8.91 -19.94
N SER A 22 -15.11 -10.17 -19.67
CA SER A 22 -16.11 -10.48 -18.68
C SER A 22 -15.69 -9.83 -17.35
N ALA A 23 -16.50 -8.91 -16.86
CA ALA A 23 -16.33 -8.38 -15.52
C ALA A 23 -16.55 -9.56 -14.55
N GLN A 24 -15.45 -10.13 -14.03
CA GLN A 24 -15.55 -11.12 -12.97
C GLN A 24 -16.01 -10.38 -11.71
N ALA A 25 -17.12 -10.84 -11.13
CA ALA A 25 -17.55 -10.35 -9.83
C ALA A 25 -16.49 -10.69 -8.78
N ALA A 26 -16.22 -9.77 -7.86
CA ALA A 26 -15.29 -10.03 -6.78
C ALA A 26 -15.75 -11.23 -5.95
N THR A 27 -14.79 -12.07 -5.55
CA THR A 27 -15.04 -13.22 -4.66
C THR A 27 -15.49 -12.74 -3.28
N TRP A 28 -14.94 -11.61 -2.83
CA TRP A 28 -15.33 -10.94 -1.59
C TRP A 28 -15.31 -9.42 -1.76
N SER A 29 -16.21 -8.73 -1.07
CA SER A 29 -16.19 -7.27 -0.95
C SER A 29 -16.84 -6.82 0.35
N ALA A 30 -16.42 -5.65 0.84
CA ALA A 30 -17.02 -5.01 2.00
C ALA A 30 -17.03 -3.49 1.80
N SER A 31 -18.13 -2.85 2.20
CA SER A 31 -18.29 -1.40 2.13
C SER A 31 -18.56 -0.83 3.52
N SER A 32 -17.74 0.12 3.94
CA SER A 32 -17.96 0.97 5.10
C SER A 32 -18.58 2.31 4.66
N PRO A 33 -19.61 2.80 5.39
CA PRO A 33 -20.24 4.08 5.07
C PRO A 33 -19.36 5.26 5.50
N GLU A 34 -19.69 6.46 5.02
CA GLU A 34 -19.24 7.69 5.66
C GLU A 34 -19.73 7.71 7.11
N THR A 35 -18.83 7.98 8.05
CA THR A 35 -19.15 7.91 9.48
C THR A 35 -18.15 8.64 10.36
N SER A 36 -18.65 9.12 11.50
CA SER A 36 -17.86 9.57 12.64
C SER A 36 -17.91 8.61 13.82
N SER A 37 -18.48 7.41 13.65
CA SER A 37 -18.62 6.38 14.69
C SER A 37 -17.71 5.19 14.42
N CYS A 38 -16.94 4.79 15.43
CA CYS A 38 -16.10 3.58 15.42
C CYS A 38 -16.88 2.26 15.31
N PHE A 39 -18.21 2.31 15.50
CA PHE A 39 -19.06 1.12 15.54
C PHE A 39 -19.86 0.92 14.24
N SER A 40 -19.59 1.71 13.21
CA SER A 40 -20.23 1.53 11.91
C SER A 40 -19.84 0.20 11.28
N THR A 41 -20.75 -0.33 10.47
CA THR A 41 -20.58 -1.63 9.84
C THR A 41 -19.37 -1.64 8.90
N ASN A 42 -18.65 -2.76 8.89
CA ASN A 42 -17.57 -3.08 7.95
C ASN A 42 -16.32 -2.18 8.00
N LEU A 43 -16.16 -1.32 9.01
CA LEU A 43 -14.93 -0.53 9.19
C LEU A 43 -13.66 -1.38 9.34
N PHE A 44 -13.81 -2.64 9.77
CA PHE A 44 -12.72 -3.59 9.98
C PHE A 44 -13.09 -4.96 9.40
N ALA A 45 -13.91 -4.97 8.34
CA ALA A 45 -14.28 -6.21 7.68
C ALA A 45 -13.03 -6.86 7.07
N SER A 46 -12.90 -8.17 7.23
CA SER A 46 -11.75 -8.92 6.76
C SER A 46 -12.13 -10.21 6.05
N TRP A 47 -11.19 -10.72 5.26
CA TRP A 47 -11.32 -11.99 4.56
C TRP A 47 -9.99 -12.74 4.51
N ILE A 48 -10.04 -14.05 4.79
CA ILE A 48 -8.85 -14.89 4.95
C ILE A 48 -8.65 -15.79 3.72
N TYR A 49 -7.42 -15.80 3.21
CA TYR A 49 -6.92 -16.68 2.16
C TYR A 49 -5.68 -17.45 2.68
N GLY A 50 -5.89 -18.50 3.47
CA GLY A 50 -4.80 -19.24 4.10
C GLY A 50 -4.02 -18.34 5.07
N SER A 51 -2.72 -18.15 4.83
CA SER A 51 -1.86 -17.26 5.63
C SER A 51 -2.03 -15.77 5.31
N TYR A 52 -2.80 -15.43 4.27
CA TYR A 52 -3.08 -14.05 3.89
C TYR A 52 -4.42 -13.58 4.46
N THR A 53 -4.52 -12.33 4.86
CA THR A 53 -5.78 -11.70 5.27
C THR A 53 -5.92 -10.33 4.61
N VAL A 54 -7.05 -10.07 3.96
CA VAL A 54 -7.39 -8.75 3.38
C VAL A 54 -8.29 -8.01 4.37
N ASN A 55 -7.99 -6.75 4.68
CA ASN A 55 -8.64 -5.95 5.73
C ASN A 55 -9.14 -4.60 5.18
N ASN A 56 -10.40 -4.24 5.45
CA ASN A 56 -11.01 -2.95 5.08
C ASN A 56 -10.76 -1.85 6.11
N ASP A 57 -9.57 -1.76 6.70
CA ASP A 57 -9.40 -0.96 7.92
C ASP A 57 -9.65 0.54 7.72
N VAL A 58 -10.71 1.06 8.36
CA VAL A 58 -11.09 2.47 8.43
C VAL A 58 -11.21 2.87 9.90
N TRP A 59 -10.10 3.33 10.47
CA TRP A 59 -9.97 3.50 11.91
C TRP A 59 -10.19 4.93 12.41
N SER A 60 -10.09 5.94 11.54
CA SER A 60 -10.20 7.35 11.96
C SER A 60 -11.45 7.71 12.79
N PRO A 61 -12.64 7.11 12.57
CA PRO A 61 -13.81 7.39 13.41
C PRO A 61 -13.61 6.99 14.88
N CYS A 62 -12.72 6.03 15.16
CA CYS A 62 -12.33 5.63 16.51
C CYS A 62 -11.48 6.67 17.25
N SER A 63 -10.99 7.68 16.53
CA SER A 63 -10.25 8.83 17.07
C SER A 63 -11.01 10.15 16.85
N ASN A 64 -12.34 10.10 16.69
CA ASN A 64 -13.22 11.26 16.44
C ASN A 64 -12.89 12.03 15.15
N VAL A 65 -12.30 11.37 14.16
CA VAL A 65 -12.05 11.93 12.84
C VAL A 65 -13.01 11.26 11.86
N THR A 66 -13.86 12.04 11.19
CA THR A 66 -14.82 11.50 10.21
C THR A 66 -14.10 10.83 9.05
N ALA A 67 -14.54 9.62 8.71
CA ALA A 67 -14.14 8.89 7.51
C ALA A 67 -15.23 8.99 6.45
N GLY A 68 -14.82 9.02 5.19
CA GLY A 68 -15.70 8.86 4.04
C GLY A 68 -15.95 7.40 3.70
N VAL A 69 -16.75 7.18 2.66
CA VAL A 69 -17.09 5.83 2.17
C VAL A 69 -15.83 5.10 1.70
N GLN A 70 -15.73 3.81 2.00
CA GLN A 70 -14.68 2.95 1.46
C GLN A 70 -15.24 1.57 1.12
N THR A 71 -14.90 1.07 -0.06
CA THR A 71 -15.28 -0.26 -0.53
C THR A 71 -14.04 -1.03 -0.93
N ILE A 72 -13.69 -2.06 -0.17
CA ILE A 72 -12.65 -3.03 -0.53
C ILE A 72 -13.26 -4.20 -1.30
N TRP A 73 -12.48 -4.80 -2.19
CA TRP A 73 -12.81 -6.02 -2.90
C TRP A 73 -11.58 -6.90 -3.05
N ALA A 74 -11.79 -8.21 -3.13
CA ALA A 74 -10.76 -9.20 -3.41
C ALA A 74 -11.28 -10.28 -4.36
N ASN A 75 -10.57 -10.47 -5.47
CA ASN A 75 -10.79 -11.61 -6.36
C ASN A 75 -10.05 -12.84 -5.81
N THR A 76 -8.80 -12.63 -5.37
CA THR A 76 -7.90 -13.61 -4.74
C THR A 76 -6.98 -12.90 -3.75
N ASN A 77 -6.08 -13.64 -3.07
CA ASN A 77 -4.98 -13.04 -2.31
C ASN A 77 -3.94 -12.32 -3.19
N LEU A 78 -3.95 -12.52 -4.51
CA LEU A 78 -3.03 -11.91 -5.45
C LEU A 78 -3.69 -10.80 -6.29
N ASP A 79 -4.97 -10.48 -6.06
CA ASP A 79 -5.71 -9.48 -6.81
C ASP A 79 -6.83 -8.91 -5.95
N TRP A 80 -6.58 -7.73 -5.40
CA TRP A 80 -7.50 -6.99 -4.54
C TRP A 80 -7.38 -5.49 -4.79
N GLY A 81 -8.36 -4.72 -4.33
CA GLY A 81 -8.31 -3.28 -4.41
C GLY A 81 -9.35 -2.61 -3.56
N VAL A 82 -9.35 -1.28 -3.60
CA VAL A 82 -10.21 -0.44 -2.78
C VAL A 82 -10.57 0.82 -3.55
N THR A 83 -11.84 1.22 -3.46
CA THR A 83 -12.28 2.57 -3.82
C THR A 83 -12.62 3.31 -2.54
N SER A 84 -12.03 4.49 -2.34
CA SER A 84 -12.17 5.26 -1.10
C SER A 84 -12.46 6.72 -1.43
N ASP A 85 -13.45 7.31 -0.77
CA ASP A 85 -13.85 8.72 -0.92
C ASP A 85 -13.61 9.47 0.40
N GLN A 86 -12.35 9.53 0.84
CA GLN A 86 -11.99 10.16 2.11
C GLN A 86 -12.01 11.68 2.00
N PRO A 87 -12.59 12.39 2.98
CA PRO A 87 -12.67 13.85 2.95
C PRO A 87 -11.28 14.48 2.99
N ASN A 88 -11.15 15.67 2.38
CA ASN A 88 -9.90 16.42 2.37
C ASN A 88 -9.64 17.14 3.71
N THR A 89 -9.42 16.35 4.75
CA THR A 89 -9.10 16.78 6.11
C THR A 89 -7.81 16.12 6.60
N ASN A 90 -7.20 16.68 7.64
CA ASN A 90 -5.96 16.16 8.20
C ASN A 90 -6.13 14.75 8.80
N GLY A 91 -5.01 14.03 8.91
CA GLY A 91 -4.93 12.72 9.54
C GLY A 91 -5.31 11.58 8.60
N ILE A 92 -4.59 10.47 8.69
CA ILE A 92 -4.89 9.25 7.94
C ILE A 92 -6.27 8.73 8.35
N LYS A 93 -7.06 8.28 7.37
CA LYS A 93 -8.43 7.81 7.60
C LYS A 93 -8.52 6.30 7.69
N SER A 94 -7.78 5.64 6.83
CA SER A 94 -7.88 4.20 6.58
C SER A 94 -6.55 3.63 6.09
N TYR A 95 -6.38 2.32 6.32
CA TYR A 95 -5.30 1.51 5.79
C TYR A 95 -5.84 0.17 5.26
N PRO A 96 -6.62 0.17 4.16
CA PRO A 96 -6.97 -1.06 3.47
C PRO A 96 -5.69 -1.78 3.03
N HIS A 97 -5.54 -3.03 3.45
CA HIS A 97 -4.30 -3.78 3.24
C HIS A 97 -4.53 -5.29 3.14
N ILE A 98 -3.50 -5.98 2.67
CA ILE A 98 -3.34 -7.43 2.79
C ILE A 98 -2.17 -7.72 3.73
N GLY A 99 -2.38 -8.61 4.71
CA GLY A 99 -1.38 -9.06 5.68
C GLY A 99 -0.98 -10.51 5.47
N TYR A 100 0.26 -10.85 5.82
CA TYR A 100 0.80 -12.21 5.84
C TYR A 100 1.53 -12.47 7.16
N LEU A 101 1.16 -13.56 7.85
CA LEU A 101 1.77 -13.93 9.12
C LEU A 101 3.14 -14.59 8.95
N ILE A 102 4.15 -14.07 9.65
CA ILE A 102 5.55 -14.52 9.60
C ILE A 102 5.92 -15.34 10.85
N ASN A 103 5.78 -14.75 12.04
CA ASN A 103 6.12 -15.35 13.35
C ASN A 103 7.50 -16.02 13.43
N LYS A 104 8.53 -15.34 12.90
CA LYS A 104 9.93 -15.81 12.90
C LYS A 104 10.88 -14.71 13.36
N THR A 105 11.98 -15.07 14.04
CA THR A 105 13.02 -14.10 14.41
C THR A 105 13.91 -13.78 13.21
N ILE A 106 14.54 -12.60 13.21
CA ILE A 106 15.51 -12.20 12.18
C ILE A 106 16.60 -13.26 12.01
N SER A 107 17.14 -13.80 13.11
CA SER A 107 18.19 -14.83 13.08
C SER A 107 17.74 -16.18 12.53
N SER A 108 16.45 -16.52 12.63
CA SER A 108 15.90 -17.79 12.15
C SER A 108 15.63 -17.81 10.65
N LEU A 109 15.66 -16.64 9.99
CA LEU A 109 15.33 -16.47 8.58
C LEU A 109 16.59 -16.51 7.70
N ASN A 110 16.54 -17.33 6.66
CA ASN A 110 17.48 -17.26 5.55
C ASN A 110 16.98 -16.26 4.49
N THR A 111 15.67 -16.27 4.23
CA THR A 111 15.03 -15.41 3.23
C THR A 111 13.73 -14.84 3.77
N LEU A 112 13.52 -13.53 3.59
CA LEU A 112 12.21 -12.90 3.69
C LEU A 112 12.10 -11.79 2.65
N THR A 113 11.38 -12.05 1.56
CA THR A 113 11.14 -11.08 0.49
C THR A 113 9.66 -10.92 0.23
N ALA A 114 9.25 -9.74 -0.23
CA ALA A 114 7.89 -9.50 -0.70
C ALA A 114 7.87 -8.77 -2.03
N ALA A 115 7.05 -9.26 -2.95
CA ALA A 115 6.80 -8.66 -4.26
C ALA A 115 5.42 -8.02 -4.30
N VAL A 116 5.25 -6.97 -5.10
CA VAL A 116 3.95 -6.33 -5.34
C VAL A 116 3.92 -5.57 -6.67
N SER A 117 2.72 -5.49 -7.27
CA SER A 117 2.43 -4.64 -8.42
C SER A 117 1.11 -3.90 -8.18
N ALA A 118 1.19 -2.59 -7.95
CA ALA A 118 0.06 -1.75 -7.59
C ALA A 118 -0.44 -0.86 -8.72
N THR A 119 -1.65 -0.35 -8.56
CA THR A 119 -2.20 0.76 -9.33
C THR A 119 -2.66 1.82 -8.35
N THR A 120 -2.16 3.03 -8.53
CA THR A 120 -2.44 4.18 -7.66
C THR A 120 -2.98 5.35 -8.48
N PRO A 121 -3.87 6.18 -7.90
CA PRO A 121 -4.42 7.34 -8.58
C PRO A 121 -3.37 8.46 -8.71
N SER A 122 -3.65 9.50 -9.49
CA SER A 122 -2.73 10.64 -9.65
C SER A 122 -2.92 11.77 -8.61
N GLY A 123 -4.08 11.84 -7.96
CA GLY A 123 -4.43 12.88 -6.97
C GLY A 123 -4.69 12.32 -5.57
N GLY A 124 -5.13 13.19 -4.65
CA GLY A 124 -5.39 12.84 -3.25
C GLY A 124 -4.19 13.03 -2.33
N ALA A 125 -4.31 12.52 -1.10
CA ALA A 125 -3.25 12.44 -0.09
C ALA A 125 -3.18 11.01 0.47
N TRP A 126 -2.14 10.28 0.11
CA TRP A 126 -1.95 8.86 0.44
C TRP A 126 -0.51 8.41 0.23
N GLU A 127 -0.18 7.26 0.81
CA GLU A 127 0.97 6.41 0.49
C GLU A 127 0.56 4.96 0.18
N SER A 128 1.36 4.32 -0.66
CA SER A 128 1.36 2.89 -0.97
C SER A 128 2.61 2.28 -0.34
N THR A 129 2.41 1.39 0.64
CA THR A 129 3.48 1.01 1.57
C THR A 129 3.38 -0.44 1.99
N PHE A 130 4.54 -1.04 2.25
CA PHE A 130 4.59 -2.19 3.16
C PHE A 130 4.57 -1.70 4.60
N ASP A 131 3.99 -2.49 5.48
CA ASP A 131 3.99 -2.24 6.93
C ASP A 131 4.36 -3.54 7.66
N ILE A 132 5.45 -3.51 8.41
CA ILE A 132 6.03 -4.68 9.07
C ILE A 132 6.00 -4.48 10.58
N TRP A 133 5.33 -5.40 11.27
CA TRP A 133 5.19 -5.39 12.71
C TRP A 133 6.16 -6.37 13.36
N ALA A 134 6.96 -5.89 14.31
CA ALA A 134 7.94 -6.69 15.02
C ALA A 134 7.90 -6.51 16.54
N SER A 135 8.36 -7.54 17.26
CA SER A 135 8.49 -7.56 18.71
C SER A 135 7.19 -7.18 19.44
N ASN A 136 6.12 -7.95 19.17
CA ASN A 136 4.80 -7.73 19.75
C ASN A 136 4.32 -6.27 19.56
N ASN A 137 4.43 -5.80 18.32
CA ASN A 137 4.04 -4.48 17.86
C ASN A 137 4.78 -3.30 18.54
N SER A 138 5.96 -3.52 19.11
CA SER A 138 6.80 -2.42 19.65
C SER A 138 7.61 -1.70 18.57
N HIS A 139 7.80 -2.33 17.41
CA HIS A 139 8.43 -1.74 16.23
C HIS A 139 7.54 -1.89 15.01
N GLU A 140 7.39 -0.78 14.29
CA GLU A 140 6.68 -0.67 13.01
C GLU A 140 7.67 -0.19 11.96
N ILE A 141 7.80 -0.93 10.87
CA ILE A 141 8.72 -0.61 9.78
C ILE A 141 7.88 -0.41 8.52
N MET A 142 7.80 0.83 8.07
CA MET A 142 7.06 1.20 6.87
C MET A 142 8.01 1.36 5.69
N VAL A 143 7.63 0.83 4.52
CA VAL A 143 8.43 0.92 3.30
C VAL A 143 7.58 1.50 2.18
N TRP A 144 7.66 2.82 2.03
CA TRP A 144 6.80 3.61 1.13
C TRP A 144 7.33 3.53 -0.31
N LEU A 145 6.55 2.89 -1.19
CA LEU A 145 6.92 2.69 -2.60
C LEU A 145 6.50 3.85 -3.49
N ASN A 146 5.27 4.33 -3.30
CA ASN A 146 4.69 5.44 -4.02
C ASN A 146 3.80 6.23 -3.06
N TYR A 147 3.71 7.54 -3.24
CA TYR A 147 3.05 8.44 -2.30
C TYR A 147 2.91 9.82 -2.92
N THR A 148 2.04 10.65 -2.34
CA THR A 148 1.75 12.00 -2.85
C THR A 148 2.63 13.10 -2.27
N GLY A 149 3.37 12.80 -1.18
CA GLY A 149 4.43 13.64 -0.63
C GLY A 149 5.75 13.56 -1.41
N THR A 150 6.85 13.94 -0.75
CA THR A 150 8.21 13.97 -1.30
C THR A 150 9.14 13.09 -0.48
N SER A 151 10.22 12.59 -1.09
CA SER A 151 11.15 11.68 -0.42
C SER A 151 11.95 12.38 0.69
N GLU A 152 11.96 13.70 0.66
CA GLU A 152 12.57 14.64 1.60
C GLU A 152 11.65 14.96 2.80
N GLY A 153 10.55 14.22 2.97
CA GLY A 153 9.70 14.32 4.16
C GLY A 153 8.74 15.51 4.15
N CYS A 154 8.60 16.19 3.01
CA CYS A 154 7.63 17.26 2.79
C CYS A 154 6.40 16.75 2.02
N GLY A 155 5.35 17.59 1.95
CA GLY A 155 4.18 17.36 1.11
C GLY A 155 2.88 17.24 1.89
N ASN A 156 1.82 16.77 1.23
CA ASN A 156 0.49 16.58 1.83
C ASN A 156 0.42 15.33 2.73
N VAL A 157 1.24 14.32 2.46
CA VAL A 157 1.56 13.21 3.38
C VAL A 157 3.03 13.28 3.77
N LYS A 158 3.34 12.89 5.00
CA LYS A 158 4.69 12.95 5.58
C LYS A 158 4.89 11.76 6.52
N PRO A 159 6.09 11.17 6.60
CA PRO A 159 6.34 10.07 7.52
C PRO A 159 6.28 10.54 8.98
N ILE A 160 6.01 9.59 9.88
CA ILE A 160 6.13 9.82 11.33
C ILE A 160 7.60 10.14 11.66
N SER A 161 7.83 11.27 12.33
CA SER A 161 9.17 11.77 12.61
C SER A 161 9.27 12.47 13.96
N TYR A 162 10.39 12.28 14.66
CA TYR A 162 10.75 13.11 15.83
C TYR A 162 11.26 14.50 15.45
N ASN A 163 11.87 14.63 14.26
CA ASN A 163 12.56 15.85 13.84
C ASN A 163 11.85 16.49 12.64
N TRP A 164 11.64 17.80 12.72
CA TRP A 164 10.92 18.59 11.74
C TRP A 164 11.67 19.88 11.44
N THR A 165 11.69 20.31 10.17
CA THR A 165 12.17 21.64 9.79
C THR A 165 11.15 22.70 10.22
N SER A 166 11.57 23.97 10.25
CA SER A 166 10.65 25.10 10.48
C SER A 166 9.54 25.21 9.42
N ALA A 167 9.76 24.64 8.23
CA ALA A 167 8.77 24.56 7.15
C ALA A 167 7.80 23.36 7.32
N GLY A 168 7.95 22.55 8.36
CA GLY A 168 7.09 21.41 8.65
C GLY A 168 7.41 20.16 7.81
N CYS A 169 8.62 20.03 7.28
CA CYS A 169 9.07 18.79 6.65
C CYS A 169 9.75 17.87 7.66
N ALA A 170 9.49 16.57 7.58
CA ALA A 170 10.23 15.59 8.38
C ALA A 170 11.72 15.62 7.99
N VAL A 171 12.62 15.48 8.95
CA VAL A 171 14.06 15.44 8.71
C VAL A 171 14.52 13.99 8.69
N PRO A 172 15.11 13.48 7.58
CA PRO A 172 15.57 12.11 7.51
C PRO A 172 16.72 11.88 8.50
N LEU A 173 16.69 10.74 9.18
CA LEU A 173 17.78 10.30 10.04
C LEU A 173 18.95 9.75 9.22
N HIS A 174 18.63 9.01 8.14
CA HIS A 174 19.59 8.52 7.17
C HIS A 174 19.09 8.86 5.77
N SER A 175 19.96 9.34 4.89
CA SER A 175 19.61 9.71 3.52
C SER A 175 20.32 8.82 2.51
N ASN A 176 19.67 8.55 1.37
CA ASN A 176 20.23 7.79 0.26
C ASN A 176 20.76 6.39 0.65
N VAL A 177 20.06 5.71 1.55
CA VAL A 177 20.39 4.34 1.94
C VAL A 177 20.06 3.40 0.78
N SER A 178 21.05 2.73 0.21
CA SER A 178 20.85 1.74 -0.85
C SER A 178 20.63 0.34 -0.26
N LEU A 179 19.44 -0.21 -0.45
CA LEU A 179 19.07 -1.57 -0.08
C LEU A 179 18.40 -2.25 -1.28
N THR A 180 18.24 -3.58 -1.24
CA THR A 180 17.55 -4.30 -2.33
C THR A 180 16.19 -3.66 -2.63
N GLY A 181 15.91 -3.44 -3.90
CA GLY A 181 14.66 -2.85 -4.36
C GLY A 181 14.67 -1.33 -4.45
N GLY A 182 15.64 -0.58 -3.90
CA GLY A 182 15.65 0.88 -4.08
C GLY A 182 16.69 1.68 -3.29
N THR A 183 16.59 2.99 -3.38
CA THR A 183 17.30 3.93 -2.50
C THR A 183 16.29 4.65 -1.64
N TRP A 184 16.60 4.82 -0.36
CA TRP A 184 15.63 5.20 0.66
C TRP A 184 16.15 6.36 1.51
N ASN A 185 15.26 7.29 1.86
CA ASN A 185 15.45 8.18 3.00
C ASN A 185 14.70 7.59 4.20
N VAL A 186 15.39 7.47 5.34
CA VAL A 186 14.89 6.78 6.52
C VAL A 186 14.54 7.79 7.60
N TYR A 187 13.30 7.73 8.07
CA TYR A 187 12.75 8.57 9.13
C TYR A 187 12.45 7.73 10.37
N VAL A 188 12.49 8.36 11.54
CA VAL A 188 12.13 7.71 12.80
C VAL A 188 11.23 8.60 13.64
N GLY A 189 10.20 8.01 14.24
CA GLY A 189 9.34 8.67 15.21
C GLY A 189 8.56 7.67 16.05
N SER A 190 7.44 8.12 16.62
CA SER A 190 6.52 7.26 17.38
C SER A 190 5.09 7.76 17.23
N ASN A 191 4.15 6.82 17.20
CA ASN A 191 2.70 7.06 17.32
C ASN A 191 2.22 7.04 18.79
N GLY A 192 3.15 7.04 19.76
CA GLY A 192 2.89 6.97 21.19
C GLY A 192 2.85 5.55 21.78
N ARG A 193 2.82 4.51 20.95
CA ARG A 193 2.80 3.10 21.39
C ARG A 193 4.01 2.30 20.91
N ASN A 194 4.49 2.60 19.71
CA ASN A 194 5.62 1.92 19.09
C ASN A 194 6.60 2.91 18.46
N THR A 195 7.81 2.44 18.19
CA THR A 195 8.77 3.20 17.36
C THR A 195 8.49 2.88 15.90
N VAL A 196 8.42 3.91 15.08
CA VAL A 196 8.12 3.81 13.64
C VAL A 196 9.38 4.16 12.86
N TYR A 197 9.76 3.28 11.94
CA TYR A 197 10.86 3.48 10.99
C TYR A 197 10.30 3.53 9.57
N SER A 198 10.31 4.69 8.94
CA SER A 198 9.74 4.86 7.59
C SER A 198 10.84 5.00 6.55
N PHE A 199 10.91 4.05 5.62
CA PHE A 199 11.79 4.06 4.46
C PHE A 199 11.02 4.63 3.28
N LEU A 200 11.30 5.88 2.90
CA LEU A 200 10.71 6.52 1.74
C LEU A 200 11.60 6.33 0.53
N ARG A 201 11.07 5.65 -0.50
CA ARG A 201 11.82 5.41 -1.74
C ARG A 201 12.07 6.74 -2.45
N THR A 202 13.31 7.01 -2.85
CA THR A 202 13.68 8.27 -3.53
C THR A 202 13.20 8.30 -4.98
N THR A 203 13.07 7.14 -5.62
CA THR A 203 12.41 6.98 -6.93
C THR A 203 11.19 6.11 -6.78
N LYS A 204 10.01 6.73 -6.82
CA LYS A 204 8.72 6.05 -6.59
C LYS A 204 8.47 4.95 -7.63
N THR A 205 7.81 3.88 -7.21
CA THR A 205 7.36 2.80 -8.10
C THR A 205 6.05 2.20 -7.59
N ASN A 206 5.28 1.62 -8.50
CA ASN A 206 4.17 0.74 -8.13
C ASN A 206 4.53 -0.74 -8.27
N ASP A 207 5.69 -1.09 -8.82
CA ASP A 207 6.08 -2.48 -9.07
C ASP A 207 7.49 -2.74 -8.53
N THR A 208 7.60 -3.67 -7.58
CA THR A 208 8.90 -4.01 -6.99
C THR A 208 8.88 -5.30 -6.17
N THR A 209 10.07 -5.82 -5.90
CA THR A 209 10.34 -6.78 -4.84
C THR A 209 11.29 -6.13 -3.82
N ILE A 210 10.94 -6.21 -2.54
CA ILE A 210 11.80 -5.80 -1.43
C ILE A 210 12.38 -7.01 -0.71
N ASP A 211 13.61 -6.86 -0.22
CA ASP A 211 14.21 -7.78 0.74
C ASP A 211 13.93 -7.27 2.16
N VAL A 212 12.86 -7.78 2.76
CA VAL A 212 12.44 -7.39 4.10
C VAL A 212 13.49 -7.79 5.12
N LEU A 213 14.13 -8.95 4.95
CA LEU A 213 15.18 -9.40 5.85
C LEU A 213 16.38 -8.46 5.84
N ALA A 214 16.78 -7.95 4.68
CA ALA A 214 17.85 -6.95 4.56
C ALA A 214 17.48 -5.63 5.25
N ILE A 215 16.24 -5.16 5.13
CA ILE A 215 15.75 -3.96 5.84
C ILE A 215 15.80 -4.16 7.35
N MET A 216 15.31 -5.30 7.85
CA MET A 216 15.34 -5.63 9.28
C MET A 216 16.78 -5.76 9.81
N LYS A 217 17.68 -6.40 9.03
CA LYS A 217 19.10 -6.49 9.37
C LYS A 217 19.80 -5.13 9.35
N TYR A 218 19.43 -4.23 8.45
CA TYR A 218 19.94 -2.86 8.42
C TYR A 218 19.60 -2.12 9.73
N LEU A 219 18.34 -2.13 10.16
CA LEU A 219 17.93 -1.51 11.42
C LEU A 219 18.62 -2.15 12.64
N LYS A 220 18.74 -3.48 12.66
CA LYS A 220 19.49 -4.22 13.68
C LYS A 220 20.96 -3.80 13.74
N SER A 221 21.61 -3.62 12.58
CA SER A 221 23.02 -3.19 12.51
C SER A 221 23.27 -1.79 13.07
N LEU A 222 22.22 -0.97 13.14
CA LEU A 222 22.23 0.37 13.73
C LEU A 222 21.80 0.38 15.21
N ASN A 223 21.60 -0.80 15.81
CA ASN A 223 21.14 -0.98 17.19
C ASN A 223 19.76 -0.36 17.49
N TYR A 224 18.87 -0.29 16.50
CA TYR A 224 17.48 0.12 16.73
C TYR A 224 16.64 -0.93 17.44
N PHE A 225 16.99 -2.20 17.23
CA PHE A 225 16.45 -3.36 17.94
C PHE A 225 17.41 -4.55 17.77
N ASP A 226 17.27 -5.54 18.64
CA ASP A 226 18.07 -6.77 18.63
C ASP A 226 17.49 -7.83 17.67
N ASP A 227 17.52 -9.10 18.06
CA ASP A 227 16.92 -10.20 17.31
C ASP A 227 15.41 -10.30 17.55
N VAL A 228 14.66 -9.36 16.98
CA VAL A 228 13.21 -9.30 17.15
C VAL A 228 12.49 -10.39 16.36
N MET A 229 11.33 -10.80 16.88
CA MET A 229 10.36 -11.60 16.13
C MET A 229 9.59 -10.70 15.17
N ILE A 230 9.58 -11.05 13.88
CA ILE A 230 8.71 -10.44 12.87
C ILE A 230 7.36 -11.15 12.98
N GLY A 231 6.32 -10.40 13.31
CA GLY A 231 4.96 -10.93 13.47
C GLY A 231 4.24 -11.00 12.15
N GLU A 232 4.00 -9.83 11.55
CA GLU A 232 3.21 -9.69 10.33
C GLU A 232 3.92 -8.78 9.32
N LEU A 233 3.75 -9.12 8.04
CA LEU A 233 4.15 -8.32 6.90
C LEU A 233 2.91 -7.96 6.09
N GLN A 234 2.60 -6.67 6.02
CA GLN A 234 1.42 -6.12 5.36
C GLN A 234 1.82 -5.29 4.14
N TYR A 235 0.87 -5.12 3.22
CA TYR A 235 0.95 -4.15 2.14
C TYR A 235 -0.41 -3.52 1.87
N GLY A 236 -0.45 -2.19 1.75
CA GLY A 236 -1.69 -1.48 1.53
C GLY A 236 -1.51 -0.01 1.17
N PHE A 237 -2.55 0.76 1.44
CA PHE A 237 -2.61 2.18 1.13
C PHE A 237 -3.07 2.96 2.35
N GLU A 238 -2.23 3.82 2.93
CA GLU A 238 -2.70 4.75 3.96
C GLU A 238 -3.33 5.96 3.26
N ILE A 239 -4.62 6.19 3.50
CA ILE A 239 -5.40 7.19 2.76
C ILE A 239 -5.76 8.33 3.72
N THR A 240 -5.18 9.51 3.52
CA THR A 240 -5.53 10.74 4.25
C THR A 240 -6.71 11.45 3.58
N SER A 241 -6.70 11.56 2.25
CA SER A 241 -7.81 12.10 1.47
C SER A 241 -7.86 11.54 0.04
N SER A 242 -9.06 11.37 -0.48
CA SER A 242 -9.31 10.83 -1.82
C SER A 242 -10.66 11.33 -2.38
N PRO A 243 -10.89 12.65 -2.41
CA PRO A 243 -12.20 13.22 -2.73
C PRO A 243 -12.66 12.84 -4.15
N GLY A 244 -13.94 12.50 -4.26
CA GLY A 244 -14.55 12.03 -5.51
C GLY A 244 -14.41 10.52 -5.73
N GLY A 245 -13.92 9.78 -4.74
CA GLY A 245 -13.73 8.33 -4.82
C GLY A 245 -12.55 7.93 -5.70
N LEU A 246 -11.37 7.76 -5.11
CA LEU A 246 -10.20 7.26 -5.82
C LEU A 246 -10.04 5.75 -5.66
N SER A 247 -9.59 5.08 -6.72
CA SER A 247 -9.37 3.64 -6.73
C SER A 247 -7.88 3.31 -6.65
N PHE A 248 -7.59 2.29 -5.84
CA PHE A 248 -6.29 1.69 -5.64
C PHE A 248 -6.43 0.20 -5.86
N ALA A 249 -5.40 -0.45 -6.39
CA ALA A 249 -5.37 -1.89 -6.55
C ALA A 249 -3.98 -2.44 -6.29
N SER A 250 -3.93 -3.68 -5.81
CA SER A 250 -2.71 -4.42 -5.59
C SER A 250 -2.83 -5.80 -6.21
N LYS A 251 -1.83 -6.14 -7.01
CA LYS A 251 -1.64 -7.46 -7.60
C LYS A 251 -0.33 -8.06 -7.14
N ASN A 252 -0.26 -9.38 -7.19
CA ASN A 252 0.97 -10.15 -6.97
C ASN A 252 1.64 -9.91 -5.61
N PHE A 253 0.89 -9.50 -4.57
CA PHE A 253 1.43 -9.47 -3.21
C PHE A 253 1.80 -10.89 -2.78
N THR A 254 3.09 -11.19 -2.82
CA THR A 254 3.62 -12.54 -2.59
C THR A 254 4.77 -12.47 -1.62
N VAL A 255 4.73 -13.29 -0.58
CA VAL A 255 5.78 -13.41 0.43
C VAL A 255 6.54 -14.71 0.24
N THR A 256 7.87 -14.62 0.18
CA THR A 256 8.78 -15.77 0.23
C THR A 256 9.49 -15.75 1.57
N VAL A 257 9.31 -16.82 2.36
CA VAL A 257 9.83 -16.94 3.72
C VAL A 257 10.45 -18.32 3.93
N GLU A 258 11.74 -18.34 4.28
CA GLU A 258 12.51 -19.58 4.55
C GLU A 258 13.28 -19.44 5.86
#